data_AF-A0A939ANA9-F1
#
_entry.id   AF-A0A939ANA9-F1
#
_cell.length_a   1.000
_cell.length_b   1.000
_cell.length_c   1.000
_cell.angle_alpha   90.00
_cell.angle_beta   90.00
_cell.angle_gamma   90.00
#
_symmetry.space_group_name_H-M   'P 1'
#
loop_
_entity.id
_entity.type
_entity.pdbx_description
1 polymer ?
#
loop_
_entity_poly.entity_id
_entity_poly.type
_entity_poly.pdbx_seq_one_letter_code
_entity_poly.pdbx_strand_id
1 'polypeptide(L)' 'MAGAAGLGHGVDWHIADPVHAYLNAGKTLAMTAIDLLFGSAEGATAVLDGWKAPMTKSEYLAFQRGVKARREYAD' A
#
# COMPACT_ATOMS: atom_id res chain seq x y z
N MET A 1 2.93 -14.62 1.35
CA MET A 1 3.25 -13.22 0.97
C MET A 1 4.57 -13.24 0.22
N ALA A 2 4.86 -12.25 -0.62
CA ALA A 2 6.11 -12.22 -1.40
C ALA A 2 7.34 -12.47 -0.50
N GLY A 3 8.07 -13.56 -0.74
CA GLY A 3 9.24 -13.98 0.03
C GLY A 3 9.01 -14.50 1.46
N ALA A 4 7.77 -14.59 1.94
CA ALA A 4 7.44 -15.05 3.29
C ALA A 4 6.59 -16.32 3.29
N ALA A 5 6.82 -17.19 4.29
CA ALA A 5 6.10 -18.44 4.52
C ALA A 5 5.41 -18.45 5.90
N GLY A 6 4.53 -19.43 6.11
CA GLY A 6 3.68 -19.53 7.30
C GLY A 6 2.39 -18.71 7.21
N LEU A 7 1.54 -18.80 8.24
CA LEU A 7 0.29 -18.05 8.31
C LEU A 7 0.56 -16.55 8.51
N GLY A 8 -0.10 -15.68 7.74
CA GLY A 8 -0.03 -14.24 7.96
C GLY A 8 -0.49 -13.87 9.37
N HIS A 9 0.34 -13.14 10.12
CA HIS A 9 0.14 -12.83 11.54
C HIS A 9 0.15 -14.05 12.50
N GLY A 10 0.58 -15.23 12.03
CA GLY A 10 0.77 -16.43 12.85
C GLY A 10 2.17 -16.53 13.46
N VAL A 11 2.33 -17.45 14.42
CA VAL A 11 3.61 -17.70 15.13
C VAL A 11 4.67 -18.39 14.26
N ASP A 12 4.24 -19.04 13.18
CA ASP A 12 5.08 -19.74 12.20
C ASP A 12 5.55 -18.83 11.05
N TRP A 13 5.12 -17.57 11.06
CA TRP A 13 5.46 -16.61 10.02
C TRP A 13 6.94 -16.28 10.04
N HIS A 14 7.59 -16.38 8.87
CA HIS A 14 8.97 -15.96 8.70
C HIS A 14 9.28 -15.60 7.24
N ILE A 15 10.39 -14.88 7.04
CA ILE A 15 10.96 -14.64 5.72
C ILE A 15 11.70 -15.90 5.27
N ALA A 16 11.23 -16.51 4.19
CA ALA A 16 11.79 -17.75 3.62
C ALA A 16 12.69 -17.47 2.40
N ASP A 17 12.47 -16.35 1.70
CA ASP A 17 13.28 -15.88 0.56
C ASP A 17 13.60 -14.39 0.74
N PRO A 18 14.81 -14.07 1.25
CA PRO A 18 15.25 -12.68 1.45
C PRO A 18 15.37 -11.88 0.16
N VAL A 19 15.68 -12.50 -0.97
CA VAL A 19 15.81 -11.80 -2.25
C VAL A 19 14.44 -11.30 -2.69
N HIS A 20 13.43 -12.16 -2.60
CA HIS A 20 12.07 -11.77 -2.93
C HIS A 20 11.49 -10.79 -1.89
N ALA A 21 11.69 -11.05 -0.60
CA ALA A 21 11.13 -10.22 0.47
C ALA A 21 11.71 -8.80 0.51
N TYR A 22 13.01 -8.65 0.25
CA TYR A 22 13.70 -7.37 0.43
C TYR A 22 14.13 -6.74 -0.90
N LEU A 23 14.89 -7.46 -1.71
CA LEU A 23 15.52 -6.88 -2.90
C LEU A 23 14.48 -6.62 -3.98
N ASN A 24 13.58 -7.56 -4.23
CA ASN A 24 12.54 -7.38 -5.24
C ASN A 24 11.55 -6.28 -4.82
N ALA A 25 11.18 -6.20 -3.54
CA ALA A 25 10.37 -5.09 -3.04
C ALA A 25 11.01 -3.72 -3.30
N GLY A 26 12.32 -3.60 -3.03
CA GLY A 26 13.08 -2.37 -3.32
C GLY A 26 13.15 -2.06 -4.82
N LYS A 27 13.41 -3.08 -5.66
CA LYS A 27 13.41 -2.92 -7.13
C LYS A 27 12.05 -2.48 -7.64
N THR A 28 10.96 -3.09 -7.18
CA THR A 28 9.60 -2.71 -7.56
C THR A 28 9.32 -1.26 -7.23
N LEU A 29 9.68 -0.80 -6.02
CA LEU A 29 9.52 0.62 -5.65
C LEU A 29 10.31 1.55 -6.58
N ALA A 30 11.56 1.20 -6.89
CA ALA A 30 12.39 1.99 -7.79
C ALA A 30 11.82 2.03 -9.22
N MET A 31 11.35 0.90 -9.74
CA MET A 31 10.71 0.82 -11.05
C MET A 31 9.41 1.61 -11.10
N THR A 32 8.56 1.54 -10.07
CA THR A 32 7.35 2.38 -9.97
C THR A 32 7.69 3.87 -9.97
N ALA A 33 8.76 4.28 -9.28
CA ALA A 33 9.18 5.68 -9.32
C ALA A 33 9.63 6.10 -10.74
N ILE A 34 10.33 5.22 -11.48
CA ILE A 34 10.70 5.47 -12.87
C ILE A 34 9.44 5.59 -13.73
N ASP A 35 8.53 4.62 -13.67
CA ASP A 35 7.30 4.60 -14.48
C ASP A 35 6.45 5.86 -14.27
N LEU A 36 6.40 6.38 -13.04
CA LEU A 36 5.59 7.54 -12.70
C LEU A 36 6.29 8.88 -13.00
N LEU A 37 7.61 8.97 -12.76
CA LEU A 37 8.31 10.26 -12.68
C LEU A 37 9.28 10.52 -13.84
N PHE A 38 9.67 9.49 -14.60
CA PHE A 38 10.48 9.68 -15.80
C PHE A 38 9.73 10.54 -16.84
N GLY A 39 10.47 11.38 -17.57
CA GLY A 39 9.90 12.24 -18.60
C GLY A 39 8.85 13.20 -18.05
N SER A 40 9.27 14.28 -17.37
CA SER A 40 8.38 15.32 -16.81
C SER A 40 7.16 14.78 -16.03
N ALA A 41 7.27 13.58 -15.46
CA ALA A 41 6.20 12.87 -14.75
C ALA A 41 4.92 12.63 -15.57
N GLU A 42 5.04 12.41 -16.88
CA GLU A 42 3.91 12.10 -17.77
C GLU A 42 3.05 10.93 -17.25
N GLY A 43 3.69 9.86 -16.76
CA GLY A 43 3.01 8.70 -16.19
C GLY A 43 2.18 9.03 -14.94
N ALA A 44 2.73 9.82 -14.03
CA ALA A 44 1.99 10.28 -12.84
C ALA A 44 0.80 11.17 -13.22
N THR A 45 0.98 12.11 -14.16
CA THR A 45 -0.09 12.99 -14.63
C THR A 45 -1.23 12.19 -15.26
N ALA A 46 -0.92 11.21 -16.12
CA ALA A 46 -1.94 10.35 -16.72
C ALA A 46 -2.77 9.57 -15.68
N VAL A 47 -2.15 9.09 -14.60
CA VAL A 47 -2.87 8.43 -13.49
C VAL A 47 -3.78 9.42 -12.77
N LEU A 48 -3.28 10.63 -12.47
CA LEU A 48 -4.06 11.66 -11.77
C LEU A 48 -5.27 12.12 -12.59
N ASP A 49 -5.08 12.29 -13.89
CA ASP A 49 -6.14 12.76 -14.81
C ASP A 49 -7.16 11.65 -15.11
N GLY A 50 -6.72 10.38 -15.13
CA GLY A 50 -7.55 9.22 -15.46
C GLY A 50 -8.27 8.56 -14.29
N TRP A 51 -7.88 8.85 -13.04
CA TRP A 51 -8.41 8.18 -11.85
C TRP A 51 -9.34 9.08 -11.03
N LYS A 52 -10.56 8.59 -10.79
CA LYS A 52 -11.48 9.20 -9.83
C LYS A 52 -11.41 8.45 -8.49
N ALA A 53 -10.80 9.09 -7.49
CA ALA A 53 -10.72 8.51 -6.14
C ALA A 53 -12.14 8.33 -5.52
N PRO A 54 -12.41 7.19 -4.86
CA PRO A 54 -13.71 6.93 -4.23
C PRO A 54 -13.96 7.77 -2.97
N MET A 55 -12.91 8.37 -2.43
CA MET A 55 -12.95 9.28 -1.29
C MET A 55 -12.03 10.45 -1.55
N THR A 56 -12.45 11.63 -1.11
CA THR A 56 -11.55 12.76 -0.89
C THR A 56 -10.55 12.44 0.22
N LYS A 57 -9.46 13.21 0.30
CA LYS A 57 -8.48 13.09 1.40
C LYS A 57 -9.15 13.21 2.78
N SER A 58 -10.10 14.13 2.93
CA SER A 58 -10.80 14.37 4.19
C SER A 58 -11.66 13.18 4.60
N GLU A 59 -12.40 12.60 3.66
CA GLU A 59 -13.23 11.41 3.88
C GLU A 59 -12.35 10.19 4.23
N TYR A 60 -11.27 9.96 3.48
CA TYR A 60 -10.34 8.87 3.76
C TYR A 60 -9.72 8.99 5.16
N LEU A 61 -9.28 10.19 5.55
CA LEU A 61 -8.71 10.41 6.88
C LEU A 61 -9.76 10.26 7.99
N ALA A 62 -11.01 10.68 7.76
CA ALA A 62 -12.11 10.46 8.70
C ALA A 62 -12.41 8.97 8.86
N PHE A 63 -12.48 8.22 7.76
CA PHE A 63 -12.64 6.77 7.76
C PHE A 63 -11.53 6.08 8.57
N GLN A 64 -10.26 6.37 8.29
CA GLN A 64 -9.12 5.72 8.96
C GLN A 64 -9.08 6.01 10.47
N ARG A 65 -9.45 7.23 10.89
CA ARG A 65 -9.61 7.53 12.33
C ARG A 65 -10.78 6.78 12.94
N GLY A 66 -11.86 6.60 12.20
CA GLY A 66 -13.03 5.81 12.60
C GLY A 66 -12.72 4.33 12.82
N VAL A 67 -11.83 3.74 12.01
CA VAL A 67 -11.40 2.32 12.17
C VAL A 67 -10.80 2.04 13.55
N LYS A 68 -10.13 3.03 14.15
CA LYS A 68 -9.53 2.92 15.50
C LYS A 68 -10.45 3.44 16.62
N ALA A 69 -11.61 4.00 16.29
CA ALA A 69 -12.50 4.58 17.28
C ALA A 69 -13.20 3.48 18.08
N ARG A 70 -13.19 3.61 19.41
CA ARG A 70 -14.03 2.79 20.28
C ARG A 70 -15.45 3.34 20.23
N ARG A 71 -16.44 2.48 20.00
CA ARG A 71 -17.85 2.80 20.15
C ARG A 71 -18.43 1.95 21.27
N GLU A 72 -19.12 2.60 22.19
CA GLU A 72 -19.95 1.96 23.19
C GLU A 72 -21.39 2.04 22.67
N TYR A 73 -22.07 0.90 22.59
CA TYR A 73 -23.48 0.84 22.24
C TYR A 73 -24.24 0.63 23.55
N ALA A 74 -25.21 1.49 23.85
CA ALA A 74 -26.16 1.27 24.92
C ALA A 74 -27.34 0.44 24.37
N ASP A 75 -27.89 -0.44 25.21
CA ASP A 75 -29.06 -1.26 24.90
C ASP A 75 -30.32 -0.42 24.60
#